data_AF-A0A953SPK9-F1
#
_entry.id   AF-A0A953SPK9-F1
#
_cell.length_a   1.000
_cell.length_b   1.000
_cell.length_c   1.000
_cell.angle_alpha   90.00
_cell.angle_beta   90.00
_cell.angle_gamma   90.00
#
_symmetry.space_group_name_H-M   'P 1'
#
loop_
_entity.id
_entity.type
_entity.pdbx_description
1 polymer ?
#
loop_
_entity_poly.entity_id
_entity_poly.type
_entity_poly.pdbx_seq_one_letter_code
_entity_poly.pdbx_strand_id
1 'polypeptide(L)'
;MFENKRRIMIFVFFLIFLCSVSLASASLFTELLSPFETTNFSDIYDTYYSIIDFIIYTVLFVGLSQVTIGKRFESRGGKAIVVAIGLVLAIGLAISESYIGFNLRSFGPLAAAIFIFLVGLVIFLGIKSAGMEIVGAASITLVITYFSIRSVSPSFFDYMINNQYLSWLHSIILLAVLISIYKLFRLFFLKKDSIKENSSEGFFKNVSSKPKDFFNQLKEEKNEKNFIQKKLEKITSDAGKDSKQMISDLIEIKKLIHEFGSSEKGKELIS
;
A
#
# COMPACT_ATOMS: atom_id res chain seq x y z
N MET A 1 10.52 38.75 5.14
CA MET A 1 10.17 38.61 6.58
C MET A 1 9.31 37.38 6.91
N PHE A 2 8.40 36.94 6.04
CA PHE A 2 7.53 35.76 6.29
C PHE A 2 8.26 34.40 6.28
N GLU A 3 9.30 34.22 5.46
CA GLU A 3 10.05 32.95 5.43
C GLU A 3 10.75 32.64 6.75
N ASN A 4 11.28 33.65 7.44
CA ASN A 4 11.97 33.44 8.72
C ASN A 4 10.97 33.03 9.81
N LYS A 5 9.77 33.62 9.82
CA LYS A 5 8.69 33.22 10.74
C LYS A 5 8.26 31.77 10.51
N ARG A 6 8.13 31.32 9.26
CA ARG A 6 7.78 29.93 8.94
C ARG A 6 8.85 28.94 9.39
N ARG A 7 10.13 29.26 9.18
CA ARG A 7 11.26 28.42 9.63
C ARG A 7 11.34 28.33 11.15
N ILE A 8 11.15 29.46 11.84
CA ILE A 8 11.10 29.49 13.31
C ILE A 8 9.91 28.67 13.81
N MET A 9 8.74 28.77 13.18
CA MET A 9 7.56 28.01 13.61
C MET A 9 7.74 26.49 13.42
N ILE A 10 8.36 26.06 12.32
CA ILE A 10 8.69 24.65 12.09
C ILE A 10 9.73 24.15 13.10
N PHE A 11 10.74 24.97 13.41
CA PHE A 11 11.76 24.65 14.39
C PHE A 11 11.18 24.55 15.80
N VAL A 12 10.30 25.47 16.17
CA VAL A 12 9.57 25.45 17.46
C VAL A 12 8.65 24.24 17.53
N PHE A 13 7.95 23.89 16.44
CA PHE A 13 7.11 22.69 16.41
C PHE A 13 7.94 21.41 16.53
N PHE A 14 9.09 21.35 15.85
CA PHE A 14 10.04 20.24 15.97
C PHE A 14 10.65 20.13 17.37
N LEU A 15 10.93 21.27 18.02
CA LEU A 15 11.44 21.34 19.39
C LEU A 15 10.39 20.96 20.43
N ILE A 16 9.13 21.37 20.24
CA ILE A 16 7.99 20.93 21.06
C ILE A 16 7.79 19.42 20.89
N PHE A 17 7.82 18.90 19.66
CA PHE A 17 7.72 17.47 19.40
C PHE A 17 8.85 16.66 20.06
N LEU A 18 10.09 17.14 19.98
CA LEU A 18 11.23 16.55 20.69
C LEU A 18 11.09 16.62 22.22
N CYS A 19 10.52 17.70 22.75
CA CYS A 19 10.28 17.86 24.17
C CYS A 19 9.17 16.93 24.69
N SER A 20 8.11 16.71 23.90
CA SER A 20 7.02 15.76 24.22
C SER A 20 7.52 14.33 24.37
N VAL A 21 8.56 13.94 23.62
CA VAL A 21 9.16 12.61 23.71
C VAL A 21 9.95 12.44 25.02
N SER A 22 10.46 13.53 25.61
CA SER A 22 11.23 13.51 26.85
C SER A 22 10.39 13.56 28.13
N LEU A 23 9.12 13.97 28.07
CA LEU A 23 8.21 14.07 29.23
C LEU A 23 7.30 12.86 29.43
N ALA A 24 7.57 11.74 28.76
CA ALA A 24 6.86 10.49 28.95
C ALA A 24 7.32 9.73 30.21
N SER A 25 7.25 10.37 31.38
CA SER A 25 7.26 9.67 32.67
C SER A 25 5.87 9.77 33.28
N ALA A 26 5.14 8.64 33.23
CA ALA A 26 3.77 8.42 33.68
C ALA A 26 2.66 9.05 32.82
N SER A 27 2.39 8.45 31.66
CA SER A 27 1.30 8.85 30.76
C SER A 27 -0.04 8.25 31.20
N LEU A 28 -1.14 9.02 31.11
CA LEU A 28 -2.55 8.58 31.20
C LEU A 28 -2.83 7.23 30.51
N PHE A 29 -2.08 6.94 29.46
CA PHE A 29 -2.12 5.68 28.72
C PHE A 29 -1.77 4.46 29.59
N THR A 30 -0.79 4.58 30.48
CA THR A 30 -0.36 3.55 31.43
C THR A 30 -1.47 3.27 32.45
N GLU A 31 -2.12 4.32 32.94
CA GLU A 31 -3.24 4.18 33.89
C GLU A 31 -4.47 3.55 33.24
N LEU A 32 -4.77 3.90 31.97
CA LEU A 32 -5.82 3.28 31.16
C LEU A 32 -5.54 1.79 30.86
N LEU A 33 -4.28 1.43 30.66
CA LEU A 33 -3.87 0.05 30.35
C LEU A 33 -3.56 -0.80 31.59
N SER A 34 -3.45 -0.19 32.77
CA SER A 34 -3.17 -0.90 34.03
C SER A 34 -4.08 -2.10 34.32
N PRO A 35 -5.39 -2.12 33.97
CA PRO A 35 -6.21 -3.31 34.17
C PRO A 35 -5.80 -4.48 33.25
N PHE A 36 -5.24 -4.16 32.08
CA PHE A 36 -4.79 -5.12 31.09
C PHE A 36 -3.35 -5.58 31.33
N GLU A 37 -2.57 -4.89 32.17
CA GLU A 37 -1.21 -5.32 32.53
C GLU A 37 -1.19 -6.68 33.25
N THR A 38 -2.28 -7.01 33.97
CA THR A 38 -2.43 -8.33 34.60
C THR A 38 -2.71 -9.45 33.59
N THR A 39 -3.15 -9.10 32.39
CA THR A 39 -3.48 -10.06 31.33
C THR A 39 -2.31 -10.12 30.34
N ASN A 40 -1.38 -11.04 30.56
CA ASN A 40 -0.30 -11.26 29.61
C ASN A 40 -0.82 -12.00 28.37
N PHE A 41 -1.21 -11.24 27.35
CA PHE A 41 -1.67 -11.78 26.07
C PHE A 41 -0.63 -12.68 25.39
N SER A 42 0.66 -12.46 25.65
CA SER A 42 1.71 -13.34 25.14
C SER A 42 1.60 -14.72 25.76
N ASP A 43 1.33 -14.82 27.06
CA ASP A 43 1.23 -16.11 27.76
C ASP A 43 -0.05 -16.86 27.36
N ILE A 44 -1.16 -16.13 27.16
CA ILE A 44 -2.41 -16.69 26.64
C ILE A 44 -2.17 -17.24 25.23
N TYR A 45 -1.51 -16.46 24.38
CA TYR A 45 -1.18 -16.91 23.04
C TYR A 45 -0.26 -18.14 23.10
N ASP A 46 0.82 -18.11 23.88
CA ASP A 46 1.78 -19.22 23.97
C ASP A 46 1.15 -20.52 24.51
N THR A 47 0.12 -20.40 25.34
CA THR A 47 -0.63 -21.57 25.85
C THR A 47 -1.63 -22.11 24.82
N TYR A 48 -2.28 -21.22 24.05
CA TYR A 48 -3.40 -21.58 23.17
C TYR A 48 -3.13 -21.32 21.69
N TYR A 49 -1.88 -21.17 21.28
CA TYR A 49 -1.49 -20.69 19.95
C TYR A 49 -2.12 -21.56 18.85
N SER A 50 -2.12 -22.89 19.01
CA SER A 50 -2.68 -23.80 17.99
C SER A 50 -4.18 -23.59 17.77
N ILE A 51 -4.95 -23.26 18.80
CA ILE A 51 -6.39 -22.99 18.69
C ILE A 51 -6.61 -21.60 18.09
N ILE A 52 -5.86 -20.62 18.56
CA ILE A 52 -5.95 -19.23 18.09
C ILE A 52 -5.60 -19.16 16.59
N ASP A 53 -4.48 -19.77 16.18
CA ASP A 53 -4.02 -19.82 14.80
C ASP A 53 -5.02 -20.56 13.92
N PHE A 54 -5.57 -21.69 14.38
CA PHE A 54 -6.61 -22.42 13.65
C PHE A 54 -7.87 -21.56 13.41
N ILE A 55 -8.34 -20.82 14.43
CA ILE A 55 -9.50 -19.93 14.29
C ILE A 55 -9.19 -18.83 13.27
N ILE A 56 -8.02 -18.20 13.36
CA ILE A 56 -7.62 -17.12 12.45
C ILE A 56 -7.48 -17.65 11.01
N TYR A 57 -6.83 -18.79 10.82
CA TYR A 57 -6.72 -19.45 9.52
C TYR A 57 -8.09 -19.81 8.96
N THR A 58 -9.02 -20.27 9.79
CA THR A 58 -10.39 -20.59 9.37
C THR A 58 -11.11 -19.35 8.86
N VAL A 59 -11.10 -18.25 9.62
CA VAL A 59 -11.72 -16.99 9.20
C VAL A 59 -11.09 -16.48 7.90
N LEU A 60 -9.76 -16.51 7.81
CA LEU A 60 -9.03 -16.04 6.64
C LEU A 60 -9.35 -16.88 5.40
N PHE A 61 -9.18 -18.20 5.45
CA PHE A 61 -9.35 -19.04 4.27
C PHE A 61 -10.81 -19.22 3.88
N VAL A 62 -11.75 -19.25 4.82
CA VAL A 62 -13.19 -19.23 4.49
C VAL A 62 -13.55 -17.91 3.82
N GLY A 63 -13.11 -16.77 4.39
CA GLY A 63 -13.33 -15.45 3.78
C GLY A 63 -12.71 -15.34 2.37
N LEU A 64 -11.47 -15.79 2.21
CA LEU A 64 -10.77 -15.79 0.92
C LEU A 64 -11.48 -16.69 -0.09
N SER A 65 -11.91 -17.88 0.31
CA SER A 65 -12.65 -18.81 -0.56
C SER A 65 -13.98 -18.20 -1.00
N GLN A 66 -14.69 -17.51 -0.11
CA GLN A 66 -15.92 -16.78 -0.45
C GLN A 66 -15.68 -15.67 -1.47
N VAL A 67 -14.61 -14.89 -1.32
CA VAL A 67 -14.29 -13.79 -2.24
C VAL A 67 -13.84 -14.32 -3.62
N THR A 68 -13.02 -15.38 -3.64
CA THR A 68 -12.38 -15.87 -4.86
C THR A 68 -13.28 -16.81 -5.67
N ILE A 69 -13.97 -17.73 -5.00
CA ILE A 69 -14.71 -18.84 -5.63
C ILE A 69 -16.22 -18.73 -5.37
N GLY A 70 -16.66 -17.92 -4.40
CA GLY A 70 -18.08 -17.79 -4.01
C GLY A 70 -19.02 -17.40 -5.15
N LYS A 71 -18.57 -16.57 -6.10
CA LYS A 71 -19.35 -16.19 -7.30
C LYS A 71 -19.60 -17.36 -8.25
N ARG A 72 -18.78 -18.42 -8.22
CA ARG A 72 -18.96 -19.62 -9.05
C ARG A 72 -19.93 -20.63 -8.44
N PHE A 73 -20.20 -20.52 -7.13
CA PHE A 73 -20.99 -21.48 -6.37
C PHE A 73 -22.07 -20.75 -5.55
N GLU A 74 -23.04 -20.17 -6.26
CA GLU A 74 -24.08 -19.32 -5.65
C GLU A 74 -25.22 -20.12 -4.99
N SER A 75 -25.36 -21.41 -5.32
CA SER A 75 -26.39 -22.28 -4.75
C SER A 75 -26.16 -22.53 -3.25
N ARG A 76 -27.22 -22.85 -2.49
CA ARG A 76 -27.10 -23.16 -1.04
C ARG A 76 -26.07 -24.27 -0.77
N GLY A 77 -26.04 -25.31 -1.60
CA GLY A 77 -25.02 -26.36 -1.52
C GLY A 77 -23.64 -25.89 -1.96
N GLY A 78 -23.56 -25.02 -2.98
CA GLY A 78 -22.32 -24.41 -3.43
C GLY A 78 -21.63 -23.59 -2.33
N LYS A 79 -22.38 -22.80 -1.56
CA LYS A 79 -21.83 -22.05 -0.43
C LYS A 79 -21.21 -22.94 0.64
N ALA A 80 -21.82 -24.11 0.92
CA ALA A 80 -21.26 -25.09 1.85
C ALA A 80 -19.92 -25.65 1.33
N ILE A 81 -19.81 -25.90 0.03
CA ILE A 81 -18.55 -26.34 -0.60
C ILE A 81 -17.46 -25.27 -0.45
N VAL A 82 -17.79 -23.99 -0.67
CA VAL A 82 -16.82 -22.90 -0.51
C VAL A 82 -16.31 -22.78 0.93
N VAL A 83 -17.20 -22.93 1.91
CA VAL A 83 -16.81 -22.97 3.33
C VAL A 83 -15.95 -24.21 3.62
N ALA A 84 -16.32 -25.39 3.11
CA ALA A 84 -15.56 -26.61 3.30
C ALA A 84 -14.13 -26.51 2.72
N ILE A 85 -13.97 -25.91 1.54
CA ILE A 85 -12.65 -25.65 0.94
C ILE A 85 -11.81 -24.75 1.87
N GLY A 86 -12.38 -23.65 2.35
CA GLY A 86 -11.69 -22.76 3.28
C GLY A 86 -11.28 -23.46 4.59
N LEU A 87 -12.14 -24.33 5.10
CA LEU A 87 -11.90 -25.09 6.33
C LEU A 87 -10.82 -26.17 6.13
N VAL A 88 -10.82 -26.87 4.99
CA VAL A 88 -9.76 -27.82 4.63
C VAL A 88 -8.40 -27.12 4.52
N LEU A 89 -8.35 -25.93 3.90
CA LEU A 89 -7.12 -25.12 3.84
C LEU A 89 -6.64 -24.68 5.22
N ALA A 90 -7.55 -24.25 6.09
CA ALA A 90 -7.23 -23.86 7.46
C ALA A 90 -6.68 -25.02 8.29
N ILE A 91 -7.30 -26.20 8.20
CA ILE A 91 -6.80 -27.43 8.83
C ILE A 91 -5.42 -27.79 8.27
N GLY A 92 -5.25 -27.74 6.94
CA GLY A 92 -3.98 -28.04 6.30
C GLY A 92 -2.84 -27.16 6.82
N LEU A 93 -3.09 -25.86 7.00
CA LEU A 93 -2.09 -24.93 7.52
C LEU A 93 -1.84 -25.13 9.03
N ALA A 94 -2.90 -25.35 9.83
CA ALA A 94 -2.76 -25.64 11.27
C ALA A 94 -2.01 -26.97 11.52
N ILE A 95 -2.16 -27.96 10.64
CA ILE A 95 -1.35 -29.18 10.70
C ILE A 95 0.09 -28.88 10.27
N SER A 96 0.28 -28.12 9.19
CA SER A 96 1.61 -27.73 8.70
C SER A 96 2.44 -27.00 9.75
N GLU A 97 1.80 -26.24 10.63
CA GLU A 97 2.43 -25.59 11.78
C GLU A 97 3.16 -26.60 12.69
N SER A 98 2.56 -27.77 12.96
CA SER A 98 3.19 -28.81 13.79
C SER A 98 4.43 -29.44 13.14
N TYR A 99 4.54 -29.40 11.81
CA TYR A 99 5.67 -29.98 11.06
C TYR A 99 6.78 -28.97 10.78
N ILE A 100 6.41 -27.73 10.43
CA ILE A 100 7.35 -26.69 9.98
C ILE A 100 7.72 -25.74 11.13
N GLY A 101 6.96 -25.75 12.23
CA GLY A 101 7.09 -24.79 13.33
C GLY A 101 6.65 -23.38 12.94
N PHE A 102 5.89 -23.25 11.85
CA PHE A 102 5.43 -21.97 11.32
C PHE A 102 4.07 -21.58 11.92
N ASN A 103 4.06 -20.52 12.71
CA ASN A 103 2.86 -20.00 13.41
C ASN A 103 2.71 -18.49 13.22
N LEU A 104 1.59 -17.90 13.66
CA LEU A 104 1.38 -16.45 13.57
C LEU A 104 2.43 -15.65 14.36
N ARG A 105 3.00 -16.21 15.43
CA ARG A 105 4.10 -15.55 16.15
C ARG A 105 5.32 -15.33 15.26
N SER A 106 5.61 -16.27 14.36
CA SER A 106 6.70 -16.13 13.38
C SER A 106 6.47 -15.00 12.36
N PHE A 107 5.22 -14.53 12.19
CA PHE A 107 4.92 -13.34 11.40
C PHE A 107 5.20 -12.02 12.13
N GLY A 108 5.55 -12.04 13.42
CA GLY A 108 5.84 -10.83 14.20
C GLY A 108 6.79 -9.86 13.49
N PRO A 109 7.96 -10.30 12.98
CA PRO A 109 8.86 -9.46 12.21
C PRO A 109 8.25 -8.88 10.92
N LEU A 110 7.43 -9.67 10.21
CA LEU A 110 6.75 -9.21 9.00
C LEU A 110 5.66 -8.17 9.33
N ALA A 111 4.85 -8.43 10.36
CA ALA A 111 3.84 -7.51 10.84
C ALA A 111 4.46 -6.19 11.30
N ALA A 112 5.58 -6.26 12.03
CA ALA A 112 6.37 -5.08 12.40
C ALA A 112 6.86 -4.33 11.16
N ALA A 113 7.42 -5.03 10.15
CA ALA A 113 7.87 -4.40 8.91
C ALA A 113 6.74 -3.70 8.14
N ILE A 114 5.56 -4.33 8.04
CA ILE A 114 4.38 -3.73 7.39
C ILE A 114 3.91 -2.50 8.17
N PHE A 115 3.82 -2.60 9.50
CA PHE A 115 3.43 -1.48 10.36
C PHE A 115 4.40 -0.31 10.23
N ILE A 116 5.71 -0.59 10.27
CA ILE A 116 6.77 0.39 10.04
C ILE A 116 6.61 1.07 8.69
N PHE A 117 6.38 0.29 7.64
CA PHE A 117 6.18 0.82 6.30
C PHE A 117 4.95 1.74 6.25
N LEU A 118 3.84 1.36 6.87
CA LEU A 118 2.63 2.19 6.95
C LEU A 118 2.87 3.49 7.72
N VAL A 119 3.55 3.43 8.87
CA VAL A 119 3.91 4.64 9.66
C VAL A 119 4.79 5.55 8.83
N GLY A 120 5.82 5.01 8.16
CA GLY A 120 6.67 5.77 7.25
C GLY A 120 5.88 6.40 6.11
N LEU A 121 4.93 5.67 5.51
CA LEU A 121 4.04 6.18 4.46
C LEU A 121 3.21 7.37 4.95
N VAL A 122 2.63 7.27 6.15
CA VAL A 122 1.83 8.34 6.75
C VAL A 122 2.69 9.58 7.01
N ILE A 123 3.90 9.42 7.56
CA ILE A 123 4.85 10.52 7.78
C ILE A 123 5.22 11.17 6.44
N PHE A 124 5.53 10.36 5.42
CA PHE A 124 5.88 10.84 4.09
C PHE A 124 4.74 11.66 3.46
N LEU A 125 3.52 11.13 3.47
CA LEU A 125 2.35 11.84 2.97
C LEU A 125 2.10 13.14 3.74
N GLY A 126 2.28 13.12 5.06
CA GLY A 126 2.19 14.31 5.91
C GLY A 126 3.18 15.40 5.48
N ILE A 127 4.46 15.06 5.37
CA ILE A 127 5.52 16.00 4.97
C ILE A 127 5.31 16.49 3.53
N LYS A 128 4.92 15.60 2.62
CA LYS A 128 4.61 15.95 1.22
C LYS A 128 3.42 16.91 1.16
N SER A 129 2.38 16.69 1.98
CA SER A 129 1.22 17.58 2.04
C SER A 129 1.58 19.00 2.54
N ALA A 130 2.64 19.14 3.33
CA ALA A 130 3.19 20.43 3.77
C ALA A 130 3.98 21.18 2.67
N GLY A 131 4.02 20.65 1.44
CA GLY A 131 4.64 21.29 0.29
C GLY A 131 6.14 21.03 0.14
N MET A 132 6.69 20.03 0.84
CA MET A 132 8.08 19.62 0.65
C MET A 132 8.25 18.82 -0.64
N GLU A 133 9.37 19.03 -1.32
CA GLU A 133 9.78 18.23 -2.47
C GLU A 133 9.96 16.76 -2.10
N ILE A 134 9.66 15.85 -3.03
CA ILE A 134 9.67 14.40 -2.84
C ILE A 134 10.98 13.90 -2.21
N VAL A 135 12.13 14.37 -2.70
CA VAL A 135 13.45 13.94 -2.20
C VAL A 135 13.65 14.36 -0.75
N GLY A 136 13.33 15.61 -0.41
CA GLY A 136 13.39 16.11 0.97
C GLY A 136 12.44 15.36 1.88
N ALA A 137 11.19 15.17 1.45
CA ALA A 137 10.16 14.47 2.22
C ALA A 137 10.57 13.01 2.48
N ALA A 138 11.10 12.31 1.48
CA ALA A 138 11.60 10.94 1.61
C ALA A 138 12.79 10.87 2.56
N SER A 139 13.77 11.78 2.45
CA SER A 139 14.92 11.80 3.33
C SER A 139 14.55 12.07 4.79
N ILE A 140 13.65 13.03 5.06
CA ILE A 140 13.17 13.27 6.43
C ILE A 140 12.40 12.07 6.96
N THR A 141 11.47 11.53 6.17
CA THR A 141 10.67 10.37 6.56
C THR A 141 11.57 9.19 6.92
N LEU A 142 12.55 8.88 6.07
CA LEU A 142 13.44 7.75 6.27
C LEU A 142 14.26 7.91 7.55
N VAL A 143 14.80 9.11 7.81
CA VAL A 143 15.56 9.41 9.03
C VAL A 143 14.67 9.29 10.27
N ILE A 144 13.50 9.94 10.28
CA ILE A 144 12.56 9.89 11.41
C ILE A 144 12.15 8.43 11.66
N THR A 145 11.68 7.74 10.63
CA THR A 145 11.19 6.36 10.74
C THR A 145 12.28 5.44 11.28
N TYR A 146 13.52 5.54 10.75
CA TYR A 146 14.64 4.74 11.23
C TYR A 146 14.92 4.94 12.72
N PHE A 147 15.05 6.20 13.16
CA PHE A 147 15.32 6.49 14.57
C PHE A 147 14.14 6.16 15.47
N SER A 148 12.90 6.37 15.03
CA SER A 148 11.69 5.96 15.77
C SER A 148 11.67 4.46 16.01
N ILE A 149 11.96 3.64 15.00
CA ILE A 149 12.01 2.18 15.17
C ILE A 149 13.14 1.81 16.12
N ARG A 150 14.32 2.41 15.93
CA ARG A 150 15.50 2.12 16.76
C ARG A 150 15.24 2.44 18.23
N SER A 151 14.43 3.46 18.49
CA SER A 151 14.04 3.90 19.83
C SER A 151 12.93 3.06 20.44
N VAL A 152 11.90 2.71 19.66
CA VAL A 152 10.69 2.04 20.18
C VAL A 152 10.83 0.53 20.20
N SER A 153 11.49 -0.05 19.19
CA SER A 153 11.70 -1.49 19.07
C SER A 153 13.12 -1.82 18.60
N PRO A 154 14.12 -1.74 19.51
CA PRO A 154 15.48 -2.18 19.22
C PRO A 154 15.54 -3.63 18.71
N SER A 155 14.67 -4.49 19.26
CA SER A 155 14.55 -5.92 18.94
C SER A 155 14.35 -6.21 17.44
N PHE A 156 13.68 -5.31 16.70
CA PHE A 156 13.50 -5.46 15.26
C PHE A 156 14.84 -5.42 14.50
N PHE A 157 15.76 -4.54 14.92
CA PHE A 157 17.08 -4.45 14.32
C PHE A 157 17.97 -5.61 14.75
N ASP A 158 17.86 -6.06 16.00
CA ASP A 158 18.60 -7.24 16.48
C ASP A 158 18.20 -8.48 15.68
N TYR A 159 16.90 -8.67 15.43
CA TYR A 159 16.41 -9.73 14.55
C TYR A 159 16.99 -9.63 13.13
N MET A 160 17.03 -8.43 12.56
CA MET A 160 17.55 -8.20 11.21
C MET A 160 19.05 -8.48 11.11
N ILE A 161 19.83 -8.12 12.13
CA ILE A 161 21.28 -8.32 12.18
C ILE A 161 21.63 -9.79 12.40
N ASN A 162 20.92 -10.46 13.31
CA ASN A 162 21.20 -11.85 13.67
C ASN A 162 20.71 -12.86 12.62
N ASN A 163 19.76 -12.47 11.77
CA ASN A 163 19.28 -13.32 10.69
C ASN A 163 20.18 -13.19 9.45
N GLN A 164 20.88 -14.27 9.08
CA GLN A 164 21.82 -14.31 7.97
C GLN A 164 21.21 -13.78 6.65
N TYR A 165 19.93 -14.07 6.40
CA TYR A 165 19.23 -13.65 5.18
C TYR A 165 18.82 -12.16 5.18
N LEU A 166 18.83 -11.48 6.32
CA LEU A 166 18.36 -10.09 6.48
C LEU A 166 19.48 -9.11 6.85
N SER A 167 20.65 -9.60 7.26
CA SER A 167 21.78 -8.76 7.67
C SER A 167 22.19 -7.72 6.61
N TRP A 168 22.14 -8.08 5.32
CA TRP A 168 22.42 -7.18 4.21
C TRP A 168 21.42 -6.02 4.10
N LEU A 169 20.16 -6.26 4.48
CA LEU A 169 19.08 -5.27 4.46
C LEU A 169 19.35 -4.17 5.50
N HIS A 170 19.87 -4.55 6.68
CA HIS A 170 20.28 -3.58 7.69
C HIS A 170 21.33 -2.61 7.16
N SER A 171 22.36 -3.13 6.48
CA SER A 171 23.44 -2.34 5.89
C SER A 171 22.93 -1.36 4.83
N ILE A 172 21.98 -1.80 3.98
CA ILE A 172 21.37 -0.93 2.97
C ILE A 172 20.56 0.18 3.61
N ILE A 173 19.75 -0.14 4.63
CA ILE A 173 18.97 0.88 5.36
C ILE A 173 19.91 1.90 5.99
N LEU A 174 20.96 1.45 6.67
CA LEU A 174 21.93 2.34 7.32
C LEU A 174 22.59 3.27 6.30
N LEU A 175 23.00 2.74 5.15
CA LEU A 175 23.57 3.54 4.06
C LEU A 175 22.55 4.56 3.51
N ALA A 176 21.28 4.17 3.34
CA ALA A 176 20.21 5.06 2.92
C ALA A 176 19.93 6.17 3.95
N VAL A 177 20.03 5.87 5.25
CA VAL A 177 19.93 6.85 6.34
C VAL A 177 21.09 7.85 6.26
N LEU A 178 22.33 7.38 6.10
CA LEU A 178 23.51 8.24 5.97
C LEU A 178 23.40 9.18 4.76
N ILE A 179 22.99 8.66 3.60
CA ILE A 179 22.73 9.47 2.39
C ILE A 179 21.64 10.50 2.65
N SER A 180 20.58 10.12 3.36
CA SER A 180 19.47 11.02 3.70
C SER A 180 19.91 12.13 4.65
N ILE A 181 20.71 11.81 5.68
CA ILE A 181 21.29 12.81 6.60
C ILE A 181 22.19 13.76 5.82
N TYR A 182 23.06 13.26 4.95
CA TYR A 182 23.92 14.10 4.11
C TYR A 182 23.10 15.05 3.22
N LYS A 183 22.04 14.56 2.58
CA LYS A 183 21.13 15.38 1.77
C LYS A 183 20.43 16.45 2.60
N LEU A 184 19.95 16.11 3.80
CA LEU A 184 19.34 17.07 4.71
C LEU A 184 20.35 18.12 5.16
N PHE A 185 21.56 17.71 5.54
CA PHE A 185 22.63 18.63 5.90
C PHE A 185 22.93 19.59 4.75
N ARG A 186 23.08 19.10 3.52
CA ARG A 186 23.25 19.93 2.32
C ARG A 186 22.09 20.91 2.14
N LEU A 187 20.86 20.45 2.30
CA LEU A 187 19.65 21.27 2.13
C LEU A 187 19.52 22.37 3.19
N PHE A 188 19.95 22.12 4.42
CA PHE A 188 19.91 23.09 5.51
C PHE A 188 21.11 24.05 5.53
N PHE A 189 22.34 23.57 5.24
CA PHE A 189 23.57 24.37 5.38
C PHE A 189 24.04 25.04 4.09
N LEU A 190 23.81 24.46 2.90
CA LEU A 190 24.33 25.01 1.63
C LEU A 190 23.33 25.91 0.90
N LYS A 191 22.17 26.20 1.51
CA LYS A 191 21.16 27.06 0.92
C LYS A 191 21.44 28.55 1.21
N LYS A 192 22.48 29.09 0.57
CA LYS A 192 22.59 30.53 0.24
C LYS A 192 22.77 30.81 -1.25
N ASP A 193 23.16 29.85 -2.08
CA ASP A 193 23.24 30.09 -3.53
C ASP A 193 22.45 29.05 -4.33
N SER A 194 21.73 29.58 -5.31
CA SER A 194 20.81 28.90 -6.22
C SER A 194 21.40 27.64 -6.87
N ILE A 195 21.02 26.47 -6.37
CA ILE A 195 21.21 25.22 -7.10
C ILE A 195 19.97 24.99 -7.96
N LYS A 196 20.09 25.35 -9.24
CA LYS A 196 19.33 24.71 -10.31
C LYS A 196 19.67 23.22 -10.27
N GLU A 197 18.76 22.43 -9.73
CA GLU A 197 18.91 20.99 -9.54
C GLU A 197 18.67 20.25 -10.88
N ASN A 198 19.71 20.19 -11.71
CA ASN A 198 19.83 19.14 -12.72
C ASN A 198 20.59 17.98 -12.05
N SER A 199 19.92 16.86 -11.73
CA SER A 199 20.51 15.49 -11.70
C SER A 199 19.68 14.41 -10.97
N SER A 200 18.45 14.67 -10.52
CA SER A 200 17.60 13.62 -9.90
C SER A 200 16.22 13.43 -10.56
N GLU A 201 15.79 14.34 -11.43
CA GLU A 201 14.53 14.20 -12.18
C GLU A 201 14.50 13.01 -13.15
N GLY A 202 15.65 12.49 -13.60
CA GLY A 202 15.71 11.41 -14.60
C GLY A 202 15.32 10.02 -14.09
N PHE A 203 15.53 9.73 -12.79
CA PHE A 203 15.28 8.38 -12.26
C PHE A 203 13.85 8.19 -11.74
N PHE A 204 13.20 9.25 -11.24
CA PHE A 204 11.87 9.15 -10.62
C PHE A 204 10.71 9.61 -11.53
N LYS A 205 10.96 10.39 -12.61
CA LYS A 205 9.88 10.76 -13.55
C LYS A 205 9.28 9.56 -14.28
N ASN A 206 10.03 8.49 -14.51
CA ASN A 206 9.53 7.30 -15.22
C ASN A 206 8.73 6.32 -14.36
N VAL A 207 8.79 6.45 -13.03
CA VAL A 207 8.05 5.56 -12.10
C VAL A 207 6.78 6.24 -11.58
N SER A 208 6.77 7.57 -11.43
CA SER A 208 5.65 8.31 -10.83
C SER A 208 4.55 8.75 -11.82
N SER A 209 4.77 8.73 -13.13
CA SER A 209 3.75 9.14 -14.12
C SER A 209 2.82 7.99 -14.54
N LYS A 210 3.32 6.75 -14.56
CA LYS A 210 2.56 5.57 -15.00
C LYS A 210 1.22 5.34 -14.27
N PRO A 211 1.07 5.53 -12.95
CA PRO A 211 -0.22 5.31 -12.31
C PRO A 211 -1.26 6.32 -12.79
N LYS A 212 -0.89 7.60 -12.90
CA LYS A 212 -1.82 8.66 -13.33
C LYS A 212 -2.23 8.50 -14.79
N ASP A 213 -1.28 8.18 -15.65
CA ASP A 213 -1.56 7.94 -17.07
C ASP A 213 -2.38 6.67 -17.26
N PHE A 214 -2.14 5.61 -16.49
CA PHE A 214 -2.93 4.39 -16.50
C PHE A 214 -4.38 4.61 -16.01
N PHE A 215 -4.58 5.37 -14.92
CA PHE A 215 -5.94 5.70 -14.45
C PHE A 215 -6.68 6.64 -15.41
N ASN A 216 -5.97 7.55 -16.07
CA ASN A 216 -6.57 8.41 -17.10
C ASN A 216 -6.95 7.59 -18.34
N GLN A 217 -6.07 6.68 -18.80
CA GLN A 217 -6.36 5.75 -19.89
C GLN A 217 -7.57 4.85 -19.59
N LEU A 218 -7.65 4.27 -18.38
CA LEU A 218 -8.81 3.47 -17.98
C LEU A 218 -10.10 4.28 -17.90
N LYS A 219 -10.01 5.56 -17.51
CA LYS A 219 -11.17 6.45 -17.44
C LYS A 219 -11.65 6.87 -18.83
N GLU A 220 -10.72 7.12 -19.75
CA GLU A 220 -10.99 7.39 -21.16
C GLU A 220 -11.60 6.16 -21.85
N GLU A 221 -11.04 4.97 -21.65
CA GLU A 221 -11.54 3.72 -22.23
C GLU A 221 -12.95 3.37 -21.73
N LYS A 222 -13.24 3.62 -20.45
CA LYS A 222 -14.59 3.45 -19.88
C LYS A 222 -15.60 4.46 -20.44
N ASN A 223 -15.17 5.70 -20.67
CA ASN A 223 -16.02 6.73 -21.26
C ASN A 223 -16.29 6.44 -22.75
N GLU A 224 -15.28 5.96 -23.48
CA GLU A 224 -15.38 5.55 -24.88
C GLU A 224 -16.35 4.38 -25.03
N LYS A 225 -16.20 3.33 -24.21
CA LYS A 225 -17.10 2.17 -24.23
C LYS A 225 -18.55 2.57 -23.96
N ASN A 226 -18.79 3.45 -22.99
CA ASN A 226 -20.14 3.93 -22.68
C ASN A 226 -20.72 4.79 -23.82
N PHE A 227 -19.89 5.56 -24.52
CA PHE A 227 -20.32 6.36 -25.67
C PHE A 227 -20.69 5.47 -26.87
N ILE A 228 -19.82 4.50 -27.20
CA ILE A 228 -20.05 3.54 -28.27
C ILE A 228 -21.29 2.69 -27.95
N GLN A 229 -21.43 2.21 -26.71
CA GLN A 229 -22.58 1.41 -26.29
C GLN A 229 -23.90 2.18 -26.44
N LYS A 230 -23.98 3.43 -25.98
CA LYS A 230 -25.19 4.26 -26.13
C LYS A 230 -25.55 4.50 -27.59
N LYS A 231 -24.55 4.69 -28.45
CA LYS A 231 -24.78 4.94 -29.88
C LYS A 231 -25.19 3.64 -30.60
N LEU A 232 -24.61 2.50 -30.22
CA LEU A 232 -25.02 1.16 -30.67
C LEU A 232 -26.46 0.85 -30.26
N GLU A 233 -26.82 1.03 -28.99
CA GLU A 233 -28.19 0.80 -28.51
C GLU A 233 -29.22 1.64 -29.27
N LYS A 234 -28.89 2.90 -29.58
CA LYS A 234 -29.74 3.76 -30.43
C LYS A 234 -29.91 3.19 -31.84
N ILE A 235 -28.83 2.69 -32.43
CA ILE A 235 -28.85 2.06 -33.76
C ILE A 235 -29.64 0.73 -33.74
N THR A 236 -29.52 -0.07 -32.67
CA THR A 236 -30.13 -1.41 -32.58
C THR A 236 -31.58 -1.40 -32.07
N SER A 237 -32.04 -0.33 -31.39
CA SER A 237 -33.40 -0.26 -30.82
C SER A 237 -34.53 -0.10 -31.85
N ASP A 238 -34.21 0.25 -33.09
CA ASP A 238 -35.19 0.34 -34.19
C ASP A 238 -35.35 -1.02 -34.87
N ALA A 239 -36.27 -1.84 -34.35
CA ALA A 239 -36.54 -3.20 -34.80
C ALA A 239 -37.25 -3.31 -36.18
N GLY A 240 -37.50 -2.19 -36.86
CA GLY A 240 -38.21 -2.11 -38.15
C GLY A 240 -37.32 -1.81 -39.36
N LYS A 241 -36.01 -2.00 -39.27
CA LYS A 241 -35.05 -1.58 -40.30
C LYS A 241 -34.99 -2.54 -41.49
N ASP A 242 -35.04 -1.97 -42.69
CA ASP A 242 -34.75 -2.71 -43.93
C ASP A 242 -33.26 -3.12 -43.97
N SER A 243 -32.96 -4.23 -44.64
CA SER A 243 -31.63 -4.77 -44.90
C SER A 243 -30.62 -3.70 -45.34
N LYS A 244 -31.04 -2.72 -46.16
CA LYS A 244 -30.20 -1.59 -46.58
C LYS A 244 -29.82 -0.66 -45.43
N GLN A 245 -30.73 -0.40 -44.50
CA GLN A 245 -30.48 0.41 -43.32
C GLN A 245 -29.55 -0.31 -42.34
N MET A 246 -29.71 -1.62 -42.16
CA MET A 246 -28.79 -2.43 -41.35
C MET A 246 -27.36 -2.40 -41.91
N ILE A 247 -27.19 -2.47 -43.24
CA ILE A 247 -25.87 -2.36 -43.87
C ILE A 247 -25.27 -0.97 -43.65
N SER A 248 -26.06 0.11 -43.81
CA SER A 248 -25.60 1.48 -43.56
C SER A 248 -25.16 1.68 -42.11
N ASP A 249 -25.93 1.15 -41.16
CA ASP A 249 -25.64 1.21 -39.73
C ASP A 249 -24.35 0.45 -39.37
N LEU A 250 -24.12 -0.72 -39.96
CA LEU A 250 -22.88 -1.48 -39.79
C LEU A 250 -21.67 -0.73 -40.36
N ILE A 251 -21.83 -0.03 -41.49
CA ILE A 251 -20.79 0.82 -42.07
C ILE A 251 -20.49 2.01 -41.13
N GLU A 252 -21.52 2.63 -40.55
CA GLU A 252 -21.33 3.72 -39.58
C GLU A 252 -20.62 3.22 -38.31
N ILE A 253 -21.00 2.05 -37.78
CA ILE A 253 -20.34 1.43 -36.63
C ILE A 253 -18.86 1.15 -36.95
N LYS A 254 -18.56 0.56 -38.12
CA LYS A 254 -17.18 0.31 -38.55
C LYS A 254 -16.38 1.62 -38.61
N LYS A 255 -16.98 2.70 -39.12
CA LYS A 255 -16.35 4.02 -39.19
C LYS A 255 -16.10 4.61 -37.80
N LEU A 256 -17.05 4.50 -36.88
CA LEU A 256 -16.91 5.01 -35.52
C LEU A 256 -15.82 4.27 -34.74
N ILE A 257 -15.71 2.95 -34.91
CA ILE A 257 -14.63 2.19 -34.27
C ILE A 257 -13.28 2.57 -34.89
N HIS A 258 -13.21 2.83 -36.20
CA HIS A 258 -11.98 3.32 -36.83
C HIS A 258 -11.58 4.73 -36.37
N GLU A 259 -12.56 5.62 -36.14
CA GLU A 259 -12.31 7.03 -35.81
C GLU A 259 -12.03 7.26 -34.32
N PHE A 260 -12.67 6.48 -33.43
CA PHE A 260 -12.54 6.64 -31.97
C PHE A 260 -11.75 5.52 -31.28
N GLY A 261 -11.62 4.35 -31.91
CA GLY A 261 -10.92 3.17 -31.38
C GLY A 261 -9.43 3.42 -31.23
N SER A 262 -9.05 3.92 -30.06
CA SER A 262 -7.68 4.34 -29.74
C SER A 262 -6.80 3.18 -29.22
N SER A 263 -7.39 2.04 -28.85
CA SER A 263 -6.68 0.89 -28.30
C SER A 263 -6.25 -0.10 -29.39
N GLU A 264 -5.04 -0.67 -29.28
CA GLU A 264 -4.55 -1.71 -30.21
C GLU A 264 -5.51 -2.90 -30.30
N LYS A 265 -6.12 -3.26 -29.18
CA LYS A 265 -7.08 -4.37 -29.08
C LYS A 265 -8.38 -4.10 -29.88
N GLY A 266 -8.77 -2.84 -30.03
CA GLY A 266 -9.89 -2.45 -30.88
C GLY A 266 -9.56 -2.58 -32.37
N LYS A 267 -8.31 -2.33 -32.76
CA LYS A 267 -7.84 -2.46 -34.15
C LYS A 267 -7.71 -3.92 -34.58
N GLU A 268 -7.26 -4.81 -33.68
CA GLU A 268 -7.16 -6.27 -33.95
C GLU A 268 -8.52 -6.95 -34.17
N LEU A 269 -9.61 -6.46 -33.58
CA LEU A 269 -10.95 -7.04 -33.78
C LEU A 269 -11.57 -6.68 -35.14
N ILE A 270 -10.94 -5.79 -35.91
CA ILE A 270 -11.45 -5.26 -37.19
C ILE A 270 -10.60 -5.76 -38.38
N SER A 271 -9.39 -6.28 -38.13
CA SER A 271 -8.56 -6.94 -39.15
C SER A 271 -9.04 -8.36 -39.43
#